data_AF-A0A075JU80-F1
#
_entry.id   AF-A0A075JU80-F1
#
_cell.length_a   1.000
_cell.length_b   1.000
_cell.length_c   1.000
_cell.angle_alpha   90.00
_cell.angle_beta   90.00
_cell.angle_gamma   90.00
#
_symmetry.space_group_name_H-M   'P 1'
#
loop_
_entity.id
_entity.type
_entity.pdbx_description
1 polymer ?
#
loop_
_entity_poly.entity_id
_entity_poly.type
_entity_poly.pdbx_seq_one_letter_code
_entity_poly.pdbx_strand_id
1 'polypeptide(L)'
;MSDIRNKSATSYANVEYVDAQVLADYYNVELETVVNWIKQRQLSGKEEEGKPGRYLVPKEEFEYLKSKRDKDPTEVEIKKLLGPKYGDDWEPEIDE
;
A
#
# COMPACT_ATOMS: atom_id res chain seq x y z
N MET A 1 0.29 -48.44 -21.19
CA MET A 1 1.42 -47.50 -20.98
C MET A 1 0.84 -46.09 -20.95
N SER A 2 0.30 -45.65 -19.81
CA SER A 2 -0.22 -44.29 -19.67
C SER A 2 -0.23 -43.88 -18.20
N ASP A 3 0.86 -43.31 -17.70
CA ASP A 3 0.84 -42.60 -16.42
C ASP A 3 1.61 -41.29 -16.56
N ILE A 4 0.85 -40.28 -16.99
CA ILE A 4 1.21 -38.86 -16.99
C ILE A 4 1.38 -38.45 -15.52
N ARG A 5 2.59 -38.55 -14.97
CA ARG A 5 2.94 -37.99 -13.65
C ARG A 5 3.49 -36.58 -13.82
N ASN A 6 2.59 -35.62 -14.03
CA ASN A 6 2.87 -34.23 -13.68
C ASN A 6 2.08 -33.91 -12.41
N LYS A 7 2.69 -34.09 -11.24
CA LYS A 7 2.13 -33.66 -9.95
C LYS A 7 3.24 -33.57 -8.91
N SER A 8 3.99 -32.49 -8.98
CA SER A 8 4.64 -31.90 -7.82
C SER A 8 4.72 -30.39 -8.02
N ALA A 9 3.54 -29.78 -8.21
CA ALA A 9 3.38 -28.36 -7.92
C ALA A 9 3.49 -28.21 -6.40
N THR A 10 4.70 -27.92 -5.96
CA THR A 10 5.06 -27.48 -4.62
C THR A 10 3.96 -26.58 -4.05
N SER A 11 3.50 -26.91 -2.85
CA SER A 11 2.52 -26.15 -2.07
C SER A 11 3.11 -24.80 -1.66
N TYR A 12 3.17 -23.85 -2.59
CA TYR A 12 3.34 -22.46 -2.26
C TYR A 12 2.02 -22.00 -1.65
N ALA A 13 2.06 -21.36 -0.48
CA ALA A 13 0.92 -20.61 0.04
C ALA A 13 0.31 -19.83 -1.12
N ASN A 14 -1.01 -19.91 -1.31
CA ASN A 14 -1.73 -19.06 -2.26
C ASN A 14 -1.56 -17.62 -1.75
N VAL A 15 -0.45 -16.99 -2.09
CA VAL A 15 -0.19 -15.58 -1.79
C VAL A 15 -1.20 -14.81 -2.63
N GLU A 16 -2.22 -14.29 -1.97
CA GLU A 16 -3.19 -13.42 -2.61
C GLU A 16 -2.50 -12.10 -2.95
N TYR A 17 -2.72 -11.62 -4.17
CA TYR A 17 -2.19 -10.35 -4.63
C TYR A 17 -3.32 -9.35 -4.82
N VAL A 18 -3.04 -8.09 -4.51
CA VAL A 18 -3.92 -6.95 -4.69
C VAL A 18 -3.32 -6.04 -5.75
N ASP A 19 -4.18 -5.43 -6.57
CA ASP A 19 -3.75 -4.47 -7.57
C ASP A 19 -3.14 -3.22 -6.89
N ALA A 20 -2.02 -2.73 -7.42
CA ALA A 20 -1.39 -1.50 -6.95
C ALA A 20 -2.33 -0.30 -7.07
N GLN A 21 -3.29 -0.31 -8.01
CA GLN A 21 -4.31 0.73 -8.10
C GLN A 21 -5.19 0.77 -6.84
N VAL A 22 -5.54 -0.39 -6.26
CA VAL A 22 -6.33 -0.44 -5.02
C VAL A 22 -5.55 0.15 -3.85
N LEU A 23 -4.23 -0.04 -3.81
CA LEU A 23 -3.37 0.63 -2.84
C LEU A 23 -3.35 2.14 -3.06
N ALA A 24 -3.19 2.58 -4.30
CA ALA A 24 -3.17 3.98 -4.69
C ALA A 24 -4.44 4.69 -4.22
N ASP A 25 -5.60 4.09 -4.53
CA ASP A 25 -6.91 4.60 -4.11
C ASP A 25 -7.06 4.62 -2.58
N TYR A 26 -6.59 3.59 -1.88
CA TYR A 26 -6.70 3.51 -0.42
C TYR A 26 -5.86 4.55 0.34
N TYR A 27 -4.66 4.83 -0.17
CA TYR A 27 -3.75 5.82 0.41
C TYR A 27 -3.93 7.22 -0.20
N ASN A 28 -4.84 7.38 -1.17
CA ASN A 28 -5.07 8.60 -1.93
C ASN A 28 -3.76 9.16 -2.55
N VAL A 29 -2.97 8.28 -3.13
CA VAL A 29 -1.71 8.60 -3.84
C VAL A 29 -1.83 8.17 -5.30
N GLU A 30 -0.96 8.69 -6.17
CA GLU A 30 -0.92 8.25 -7.56
C GLU A 30 -0.36 6.83 -7.70
N LEU A 31 -0.84 6.09 -8.71
CA LEU A 31 -0.33 4.74 -9.02
C LEU A 31 1.19 4.75 -9.22
N GLU A 32 1.75 5.77 -9.87
CA GLU A 32 3.19 5.93 -10.05
C GLU A 32 3.95 5.96 -8.71
N THR A 33 3.34 6.56 -7.67
CA THR A 33 3.91 6.57 -6.32
C THR A 33 4.02 5.15 -5.76
N VAL A 34 2.96 4.34 -5.90
CA VAL A 34 2.98 2.94 -5.46
C VAL A 34 3.99 2.12 -6.27
N VAL A 35 4.06 2.34 -7.58
CA VAL A 35 5.07 1.70 -8.45
C VAL A 35 6.48 2.08 -8.02
N ASN A 36 6.72 3.34 -7.66
CA ASN A 36 7.99 3.80 -7.14
C ASN A 36 8.33 3.12 -5.80
N TRP A 37 7.36 2.93 -4.90
CA TRP A 37 7.58 2.16 -3.66
C TRP A 37 8.01 0.71 -3.94
N ILE A 38 7.40 0.07 -4.95
CA ILE A 38 7.80 -1.28 -5.39
C ILE A 38 9.22 -1.26 -5.96
N LYS A 39 9.54 -0.33 -6.87
CA LYS A 39 10.88 -0.19 -7.47
C LYS A 39 11.96 0.12 -6.44
N GLN A 40 11.64 0.92 -5.43
CA GLN A 40 12.53 1.25 -4.31
C GLN A 40 12.63 0.14 -3.25
N ARG A 41 11.97 -1.01 -3.46
CA ARG A 41 11.92 -2.14 -2.51
C ARG A 41 11.32 -1.77 -1.15
N GLN A 42 10.49 -0.74 -1.10
CA GLN A 42 9.68 -0.41 0.08
C GLN A 42 8.43 -1.31 0.17
N LEU A 43 7.99 -1.81 -0.98
CA LEU A 43 6.93 -2.81 -1.12
C LEU A 43 7.48 -4.05 -1.83
N SER A 44 7.09 -5.24 -1.38
CA SER A 44 7.44 -6.52 -2.01
C SER A 44 6.58 -6.84 -3.25
N GLY A 45 5.95 -5.82 -3.84
CA GLY A 45 5.14 -5.95 -5.04
C GLY A 45 5.96 -6.35 -6.28
N LYS A 46 5.25 -6.75 -7.33
CA LYS A 46 5.84 -7.13 -8.62
C LYS A 46 4.95 -6.70 -9.78
N GLU A 47 5.54 -6.54 -10.95
CA GLU A 47 4.78 -6.34 -12.18
C GLU A 47 4.09 -7.65 -12.58
N GLU A 48 2.84 -7.57 -13.07
CA GLU A 48 2.05 -8.71 -13.53
C GLU A 48 2.63 -9.24 -14.85
N GLU A 49 2.93 -10.55 -14.89
CA GLU A 49 3.45 -11.19 -16.09
C GLU A 49 2.42 -11.12 -17.23
N GLY A 50 2.83 -10.60 -18.38
CA GLY A 50 1.97 -10.44 -19.55
C GLY A 50 1.08 -9.18 -19.56
N LYS A 51 1.14 -8.33 -18.52
CA LYS A 51 0.44 -7.03 -18.48
C LYS A 51 1.38 -5.91 -18.04
N PRO A 52 2.16 -5.33 -18.97
CA PRO A 52 3.07 -4.26 -18.63
C PRO A 52 2.32 -3.05 -18.06
N GLY A 53 2.86 -2.46 -17.00
CA GLY A 53 2.24 -1.34 -16.29
C GLY A 53 1.22 -1.72 -15.21
N ARG A 54 0.91 -3.02 -15.04
CA ARG A 54 0.07 -3.49 -13.94
C ARG A 54 0.92 -4.09 -12.83
N TYR A 55 0.81 -3.53 -11.63
CA TYR A 55 1.59 -3.97 -10.48
C TYR A 55 0.71 -4.64 -9.44
N LEU A 56 1.25 -5.66 -8.80
CA LEU A 56 0.58 -6.51 -7.82
C LEU A 56 1.37 -6.49 -6.52
N VAL A 57 0.68 -6.24 -5.41
CA VAL A 57 1.26 -6.22 -4.07
C VAL A 57 0.68 -7.38 -3.27
N PRO A 58 1.49 -8.15 -2.50
CA PRO A 58 0.96 -9.18 -1.62
C PRO A 58 -0.10 -8.60 -0.68
N LYS A 59 -1.26 -9.27 -0.57
CA LYS A 59 -2.36 -8.84 0.28
C LYS A 59 -1.94 -8.72 1.75
N GLU A 60 -1.13 -9.66 2.23
CA GLU A 60 -0.61 -9.63 3.60
C GLU A 60 0.19 -8.35 3.88
N GLU A 61 0.98 -7.88 2.91
CA GLU A 61 1.77 -6.66 3.03
C GLU A 61 0.87 -5.41 2.98
N PHE A 62 -0.18 -5.44 2.15
CA PHE A 62 -1.20 -4.40 2.14
C PHE A 62 -1.92 -4.30 3.49
N GLU A 63 -2.35 -5.42 4.07
CA GLU A 63 -3.00 -5.47 5.38
C GLU A 63 -2.05 -5.03 6.50
N TYR A 64 -0.77 -5.39 6.42
CA TYR A 64 0.25 -4.91 7.34
C TYR A 64 0.38 -3.38 7.30
N LEU A 65 0.47 -2.79 6.11
CA LEU A 65 0.54 -1.33 5.95
C LEU A 65 -0.72 -0.63 6.46
N LYS A 66 -1.91 -1.20 6.19
CA LYS A 66 -3.16 -0.68 6.75
C LYS A 66 -3.12 -0.67 8.27
N SER A 67 -2.74 -1.80 8.87
CA SER A 67 -2.67 -1.91 10.33
C SER A 67 -1.64 -0.94 10.93
N LYS A 68 -0.54 -0.65 10.23
CA LYS A 68 0.41 0.37 10.64
C LYS A 68 -0.20 1.77 10.63
N ARG A 69 -0.92 2.15 9.57
CA ARG A 69 -1.61 3.44 9.48
C ARG A 69 -2.67 3.59 10.58
N ASP A 70 -3.50 2.58 10.80
CA ASP A 70 -4.54 2.61 11.85
C ASP A 70 -3.96 2.70 13.26
N LYS A 71 -2.74 2.19 13.47
CA LYS A 71 -2.04 2.27 14.75
C LYS A 71 -1.11 3.46 14.84
N ASP A 72 -1.02 4.29 13.81
CA ASP A 72 -0.08 5.39 13.76
C ASP A 72 -0.55 6.49 14.74
N PRO A 73 0.15 6.68 15.87
CA PRO A 73 -0.25 7.66 16.87
C PRO A 73 0.07 9.08 16.40
N THR A 74 0.69 9.28 15.24
CA THR A 74 1.11 10.59 14.73
C THR A 74 -0.06 11.56 14.71
N GLU A 75 -1.25 11.15 14.28
CA GLU A 75 -2.41 12.07 14.28
C GLU A 75 -2.84 12.46 15.71
N VAL A 76 -2.73 11.53 16.66
CA VAL A 76 -3.04 11.75 18.08
C VAL A 76 -1.96 12.61 18.76
N GLU A 77 -0.69 12.38 18.43
CA GLU A 77 0.44 13.16 18.93
C GLU A 77 0.46 14.57 18.34
N ILE A 78 0.18 14.73 17.05
CA ILE A 78 0.00 16.02 16.40
C ILE A 78 -1.16 16.78 17.06
N LYS A 79 -2.31 16.13 17.30
CA LYS A 79 -3.42 16.74 18.05
C LYS A 79 -3.06 17.10 19.50
N LYS A 80 -2.22 16.30 20.17
CA LYS A 80 -1.71 16.63 21.52
C LYS A 80 -0.75 17.82 21.50
N LEU A 81 0.13 17.90 20.49
CA LEU A 81 1.14 18.95 20.37
C LEU A 81 0.53 20.29 19.91
N LEU A 82 -0.39 20.27 18.94
CA LEU A 82 -1.00 21.46 18.34
C LEU A 82 -2.32 21.87 19.01
N GLY A 83 -2.84 21.02 19.91
CA GLY A 83 -4.09 21.25 20.62
C GLY A 83 -5.35 21.05 19.75
N PRO A 84 -6.55 21.20 20.33
CA PRO A 84 -7.83 20.95 19.65
C PRO A 84 -8.14 21.93 18.50
N LYS A 85 -7.34 22.98 18.31
CA LYS A 85 -7.44 23.93 17.19
C LYS A 85 -6.75 23.45 15.91
N TYR A 86 -6.17 22.23 15.93
CA TYR A 86 -5.63 21.60 14.74
C TYR A 86 -6.76 21.34 13.73
N GLY A 87 -6.90 22.24 12.75
CA GLY A 87 -7.91 22.17 11.69
C GLY A 87 -8.91 23.34 11.64
N ASP A 88 -8.92 24.24 12.63
CA ASP A 88 -9.67 25.49 12.55
C ASP A 88 -8.76 26.56 11.93
N ASP A 89 -9.03 26.89 10.66
CA ASP A 89 -8.52 28.05 9.91
C ASP A 89 -7.25 28.69 10.46
N TRP A 90 -6.10 28.09 10.13
CA TRP A 90 -4.85 28.84 10.08
C TRP A 90 -4.89 29.78 8.86
N GLU A 91 -5.85 30.70 8.85
CA GLU A 91 -5.83 31.88 8.01
C GLU A 91 -4.90 32.88 8.70
N PRO A 92 -3.69 33.14 8.19
CA PRO A 92 -2.93 34.27 8.69
C PRO A 92 -3.72 35.54 8.34
N GLU A 93 -4.11 36.32 9.34
CA GLU A 93 -4.51 37.72 9.15
C GLU A 93 -3.28 38.45 8.59
N ILE A 94 -3.22 38.56 7.27
CA ILE A 94 -2.26 39.42 6.58
C ILE A 94 -2.75 40.86 6.71
N ASP A 95 -2.16 41.62 7.63
CA ASP A 95 -2.33 43.08 7.66
C ASP A 95 -1.72 43.69 6.38
N GLU A 96 -2.52 44.54 5.71
CA GLU A 96 -2.25 45.21 4.43
C GLU A 96 -1.21 46.34 4.52
#